data_AF-A0A497HN61-F1
#
_entry.id   AF-A0A497HN61-F1
#
_cell.length_a   1.000
_cell.length_b   1.000
_cell.length_c   1.000
_cell.angle_alpha   90.00
_cell.angle_beta   90.00
_cell.angle_gamma   90.00
#
_symmetry.space_group_name_H-M   'P 1'
#
loop_
_entity.id
_entity.type
_entity.pdbx_description
1 polymer ?
#
loop_
_entity_poly.entity_id
_entity_poly.type
_entity_poly.pdbx_seq_one_letter_code
_entity_poly.pdbx_strand_id
1 'polypeptide(L)'
;EEARRATLEGDGGRVTFLKADVRDLPIGDGEVQVALMVAVLHHISPREERLKALEELRRVLSPGGEAEIMVWWRGAERFKKSDIRWEGAEEGDCILLWRWGVVKPVERFYHLYTPRELEKDLKETGFEVLRLEVEGENVVAWVRKPTSGGPRSRSGGTSL
;
A
#
# COMPACT_ATOMS: atom_id res chain seq x y z
N GLU A 1 -6.14 5.33 -26.97
CA GLU A 1 -5.98 6.21 -25.81
C GLU A 1 -7.23 6.07 -24.95
N GLU A 2 -7.21 5.06 -24.08
CA GLU A 2 -8.37 4.51 -23.40
C GLU A 2 -8.77 5.42 -22.22
N ALA A 3 -10.08 5.59 -21.98
CA ALA A 3 -10.61 6.58 -21.04
C ALA A 3 -9.96 6.46 -19.64
N ARG A 4 -9.17 7.48 -19.27
CA ARG A 4 -8.44 7.54 -17.98
C ARG A 4 -9.37 7.77 -16.78
N ARG A 5 -10.63 8.12 -17.02
CA ARG A 5 -11.65 8.45 -16.01
C ARG A 5 -13.05 8.02 -16.49
N ALA A 6 -13.83 7.42 -15.60
CA ALA A 6 -15.25 7.15 -15.81
C ALA A 6 -16.01 7.44 -14.52
N THR A 7 -17.21 8.04 -14.59
CA THR A 7 -18.03 8.36 -13.42
C THR A 7 -19.39 7.72 -13.54
N LEU A 8 -19.83 7.06 -12.46
CA LEU A 8 -21.15 6.50 -12.28
C LEU A 8 -21.85 7.23 -11.12
N GLU A 9 -23.15 7.44 -11.23
CA GLU A 9 -23.99 7.99 -10.17
C GLU A 9 -25.18 7.04 -9.97
N GLY A 10 -25.54 6.81 -8.71
CA GLY A 10 -26.71 6.00 -8.34
C GLY A 10 -27.06 6.18 -6.86
N ASP A 11 -27.97 5.34 -6.36
CA ASP A 11 -28.49 5.44 -4.98
C ASP A 11 -27.40 5.30 -3.90
N GLY A 12 -26.28 4.64 -4.24
CA GLY A 12 -25.09 4.53 -3.38
C GLY A 12 -24.10 5.69 -3.46
N GLY A 13 -24.42 6.76 -4.21
CA GLY A 13 -23.58 7.94 -4.41
C GLY A 13 -22.86 7.98 -5.75
N ARG A 14 -21.86 8.87 -5.85
CA ARG A 14 -21.04 9.08 -7.05
C ARG A 14 -19.74 8.31 -6.93
N VAL A 15 -19.44 7.46 -7.91
CA VAL A 15 -18.18 6.71 -8.01
C VAL A 15 -17.41 7.16 -9.24
N THR A 16 -16.15 7.56 -9.07
CA THR A 16 -15.26 7.87 -10.19
C THR A 16 -14.11 6.86 -10.24
N PHE A 17 -13.99 6.17 -11.36
CA PHE A 17 -12.91 5.24 -11.66
C PHE A 17 -11.79 5.99 -12.36
N LEU A 18 -10.55 5.75 -11.94
CA LEU A 18 -9.34 6.30 -12.54
C LEU A 18 -8.41 5.14 -12.91
N LYS A 19 -7.90 5.13 -14.13
CA LYS A 19 -6.85 4.19 -14.56
C LYS A 19 -5.50 4.82 -14.25
N ALA A 20 -4.80 4.29 -13.25
CA ALA A 20 -3.53 4.83 -12.76
C ALA A 20 -2.62 3.74 -12.19
N ASP A 21 -1.35 4.08 -12.03
CA ASP A 21 -0.41 3.33 -11.20
C ASP A 21 -0.54 3.82 -9.75
N VAL A 22 -0.50 2.92 -8.77
CA VAL A 22 -0.65 3.30 -7.36
C VAL A 22 0.52 4.13 -6.82
N ARG A 23 1.65 4.14 -7.56
CA ARG A 23 2.83 4.97 -7.28
C ARG A 23 2.74 6.38 -7.85
N ASP A 24 1.74 6.67 -8.68
CA ASP A 24 1.51 7.97 -9.32
C ASP A 24 0.01 8.15 -9.62
N LEU A 25 -0.72 8.60 -8.61
CA LEU A 25 -2.17 8.77 -8.63
C LEU A 25 -2.54 10.15 -9.21
N PRO A 26 -3.48 10.22 -10.18
CA PRO A 26 -3.98 11.48 -10.73
C PRO A 26 -5.01 12.14 -9.78
N ILE A 27 -4.61 12.31 -8.53
CA ILE A 27 -5.35 12.91 -7.42
C ILE A 27 -4.45 13.97 -6.79
N GLY A 28 -4.99 15.13 -6.46
CA GLY A 28 -4.22 16.22 -5.86
C GLY A 28 -3.75 15.91 -4.44
N ASP A 29 -2.73 16.64 -3.99
CA ASP A 29 -2.24 16.55 -2.62
C ASP A 29 -3.36 16.90 -1.63
N GLY A 30 -3.60 16.02 -0.65
CA GLY A 30 -4.56 16.30 0.40
C GLY A 30 -6.03 16.28 0.03
N GLU A 31 -6.40 15.73 -1.13
CA GLU A 31 -7.79 15.68 -1.58
C GLU A 31 -8.62 14.56 -0.93
N VAL A 32 -7.97 13.55 -0.34
CA VAL A 32 -8.61 12.34 0.19
C VAL A 32 -8.64 12.37 1.72
N GLN A 33 -9.82 12.27 2.34
CA GLN A 33 -9.91 12.19 3.81
C GLN A 33 -9.70 10.77 4.34
N VAL A 34 -10.19 9.77 3.60
CA VAL A 34 -10.12 8.35 3.96
C VAL A 34 -9.73 7.54 2.73
N ALA A 35 -8.76 6.63 2.87
CA ALA A 35 -8.33 5.73 1.79
C ALA A 35 -8.32 4.26 2.24
N LEU A 36 -8.52 3.35 1.29
CA LEU A 36 -8.42 1.91 1.49
C LEU A 36 -7.42 1.34 0.46
N MET A 37 -6.36 0.70 0.93
CA MET A 37 -5.37 0.01 0.10
C MET A 37 -5.40 -1.48 0.43
N VAL A 38 -6.35 -2.18 -0.19
CA VAL A 38 -6.70 -3.57 0.16
C VAL A 38 -6.09 -4.53 -0.85
N ALA A 39 -5.13 -5.35 -0.40
CA ALA A 39 -4.46 -6.36 -1.20
C ALA A 39 -3.79 -5.82 -2.49
N VAL A 40 -3.10 -4.68 -2.37
CA VAL A 40 -2.38 -4.02 -3.49
C VAL A 40 -0.87 -4.00 -3.24
N LEU A 41 -0.44 -3.48 -2.10
CA LEU A 41 0.98 -3.16 -1.83
C LEU A 41 1.92 -4.37 -2.01
N HIS A 42 1.46 -5.57 -1.66
CA HIS A 42 2.23 -6.80 -1.76
C HIS A 42 2.48 -7.29 -3.20
N HIS A 43 1.92 -6.67 -4.23
CA HIS A 43 2.24 -7.00 -5.64
C HIS A 43 3.41 -6.19 -6.20
N ILE A 44 3.95 -5.26 -5.43
CA ILE A 44 4.93 -4.29 -5.90
C ILE A 44 6.34 -4.72 -5.48
N SER A 45 7.25 -4.77 -6.46
CA SER A 45 8.66 -5.07 -6.29
C SER A 45 9.48 -4.01 -7.02
N PRO A 46 10.67 -3.62 -6.52
CA PRO A 46 11.27 -3.93 -5.21
C PRO A 46 10.67 -3.10 -4.04
N ARG A 47 11.22 -3.24 -2.82
CA ARG A 47 10.82 -2.46 -1.62
C ARG A 47 10.72 -0.97 -1.89
N GLU A 48 11.67 -0.40 -2.62
CA GLU A 48 11.68 1.03 -2.92
C GLU A 48 10.39 1.48 -3.64
N GLU A 49 9.83 0.63 -4.49
CA GLU A 49 8.57 0.91 -5.20
C GLU A 49 7.35 0.74 -4.29
N ARG A 50 7.42 -0.13 -3.27
CA ARG A 50 6.41 -0.22 -2.20
C ARG A 50 6.39 1.05 -1.36
N LEU A 51 7.57 1.57 -1.00
CA LEU A 51 7.69 2.83 -0.27
C LEU A 51 7.12 3.99 -1.09
N LYS A 52 7.40 4.06 -2.40
CA LYS A 52 6.79 5.06 -3.29
C LYS A 52 5.25 4.99 -3.30
N ALA A 53 4.67 3.79 -3.36
CA ALA A 53 3.21 3.64 -3.29
C ALA A 53 2.62 4.12 -1.97
N LEU A 54 3.31 3.91 -0.85
CA LEU A 54 2.91 4.41 0.47
C LEU A 54 3.09 5.92 0.59
N GLU A 55 4.18 6.48 0.06
CA GLU A 55 4.39 7.94 -0.03
C GLU A 55 3.30 8.61 -0.86
N GLU A 56 2.91 7.98 -1.97
CA GLU A 56 1.86 8.46 -2.85
C GLU A 56 0.47 8.40 -2.19
N LEU A 57 0.18 7.31 -1.48
CA LEU A 57 -1.01 7.23 -0.61
C LEU A 57 -1.00 8.36 0.43
N ARG A 58 0.15 8.62 1.07
CA ARG A 58 0.26 9.72 2.05
C ARG A 58 0.12 11.08 1.39
N ARG A 59 0.60 11.27 0.16
CA ARG A 59 0.50 12.53 -0.59
C ARG A 59 -0.97 12.91 -0.79
N VAL A 60 -1.78 11.99 -1.30
CA VAL A 60 -3.20 12.25 -1.60
C VAL A 60 -4.07 12.41 -0.36
N LEU A 61 -3.67 11.86 0.79
CA LEU A 61 -4.41 12.04 2.05
C LEU A 61 -4.33 13.48 2.57
N SER A 62 -5.44 14.04 3.06
CA SER A 62 -5.48 15.33 3.75
C SER A 62 -4.71 15.26 5.08
N PRO A 63 -4.19 16.37 5.64
CA PRO A 63 -3.64 16.38 6.99
C PRO A 63 -4.67 15.83 7.99
N GLY A 64 -4.27 14.84 8.81
CA GLY A 64 -5.18 14.11 9.69
C GLY A 64 -6.05 13.05 9.02
N GLY A 65 -5.96 12.90 7.70
CA GLY A 65 -6.64 11.85 6.93
C GLY A 65 -6.09 10.46 7.26
N GLU A 66 -6.94 9.46 7.11
CA GLU A 66 -6.67 8.09 7.55
C GLU A 66 -6.68 7.11 6.39
N ALA A 67 -5.96 6.00 6.54
CA ALA A 67 -6.03 4.89 5.62
C ALA A 67 -6.03 3.54 6.33
N GLU A 68 -6.71 2.58 5.71
CA GLU A 68 -6.56 1.17 6.03
C GLU A 68 -5.75 0.48 4.94
N ILE A 69 -4.72 -0.26 5.34
CA ILE A 69 -3.80 -0.96 4.45
C ILE A 69 -3.81 -2.43 4.84
N MET A 70 -4.16 -3.29 3.88
CA MET A 70 -4.22 -4.74 4.08
C MET A 70 -3.27 -5.46 3.13
N VAL A 71 -2.36 -6.24 3.69
CA VAL A 71 -1.38 -7.05 2.95
C VAL A 71 -1.41 -8.51 3.41
N TRP A 72 -0.95 -9.43 2.55
CA TRP A 72 -0.90 -10.84 2.91
C TRP A 72 0.16 -11.10 3.98
N TRP A 73 -0.23 -11.85 5.01
CA TRP A 73 0.63 -12.19 6.13
C TRP A 73 1.50 -13.40 5.81
N ARG A 74 2.82 -13.24 5.89
CA ARG A 74 3.81 -14.31 5.67
C ARG A 74 3.57 -15.56 6.52
N GLY A 75 3.02 -15.40 7.72
CA GLY A 75 2.74 -16.51 8.64
C GLY A 75 1.46 -17.29 8.35
N ALA A 76 0.68 -16.90 7.34
CA ALA A 76 -0.58 -17.57 7.02
C ALA A 76 -0.37 -19.02 6.55
N GLU A 77 -1.25 -19.92 6.99
CA GLU A 77 -1.12 -21.37 6.72
C GLU A 77 -1.15 -21.70 5.22
N ARG A 78 -1.90 -20.94 4.43
CA ARG A 78 -1.92 -21.07 2.97
C ARG A 78 -0.54 -20.93 2.34
N PHE A 79 0.38 -20.18 2.97
CA PHE A 79 1.71 -19.96 2.42
C PHE A 79 2.76 -21.00 2.81
N LYS A 80 2.35 -22.06 3.51
CA LYS A 80 3.20 -23.22 3.84
C LYS A 80 3.12 -24.36 2.81
N LYS A 81 2.42 -24.13 1.69
CA LYS A 81 2.13 -25.15 0.65
C LYS A 81 3.18 -25.16 -0.46
N SER A 82 3.24 -26.26 -1.22
CA SER A 82 4.19 -26.53 -2.31
C SER A 82 4.10 -25.59 -3.53
N ASP A 83 3.00 -24.85 -3.67
CA ASP A 83 2.73 -24.00 -4.85
C ASP A 83 3.37 -22.59 -4.75
N ILE A 84 4.25 -22.39 -3.76
CA ILE A 84 5.01 -21.16 -3.56
C ILE A 84 6.46 -21.42 -3.88
N ARG A 85 7.00 -20.58 -4.74
CA ARG A 85 8.43 -20.50 -4.98
C ARG A 85 8.96 -19.24 -4.33
N TRP A 86 9.71 -19.39 -3.25
CA TRP A 86 10.39 -18.28 -2.58
C TRP A 86 11.56 -17.84 -3.45
N GLU A 87 11.39 -16.69 -4.11
CA GLU A 87 12.37 -16.09 -5.00
C GLU A 87 12.21 -14.58 -5.02
N GLY A 88 13.32 -13.86 -5.00
CA GLY A 88 13.35 -12.41 -4.99
C GLY A 88 14.53 -11.88 -4.20
N ALA A 89 14.56 -10.56 -4.01
CA ALA A 89 15.63 -9.87 -3.30
C ALA A 89 15.40 -9.86 -1.78
N GLU A 90 14.14 -10.04 -1.36
CA GLU A 90 13.72 -9.93 0.03
C GLU A 90 13.16 -11.25 0.56
N GLU A 91 13.24 -11.48 1.88
CA GLU A 91 12.80 -12.73 2.51
C GLU A 91 11.30 -13.03 2.30
N GLY A 92 10.48 -11.98 2.12
CA GLY A 92 9.04 -12.11 1.85
C GLY A 92 8.69 -12.36 0.38
N ASP A 93 9.66 -12.30 -0.53
CA ASP A 93 9.40 -12.37 -1.96
C ASP A 93 9.13 -13.81 -2.42
N CYS A 94 8.09 -13.96 -3.22
CA CYS A 94 7.73 -15.23 -3.80
C CYS A 94 6.93 -15.10 -5.10
N ILE A 95 6.95 -16.17 -5.87
CA ILE A 95 6.04 -16.41 -6.97
C ILE A 95 4.97 -17.41 -6.55
N LEU A 96 3.71 -17.01 -6.77
CA LEU A 96 2.55 -17.88 -6.64
C LEU A 96 1.92 -18.14 -8.01
N LEU A 97 1.46 -19.37 -8.19
CA LEU A 97 0.75 -19.76 -9.38
C LEU A 97 -0.73 -19.37 -9.28
N TRP A 98 -1.13 -18.32 -10.00
CA TRP A 98 -2.49 -17.80 -10.04
C TRP A 98 -3.35 -18.54 -11.07
N ARG A 99 -4.49 -19.07 -10.63
CA ARG A 99 -5.36 -19.92 -11.45
C ARG A 99 -6.76 -19.34 -11.70
N TRP A 100 -7.17 -18.32 -10.94
CA TRP A 100 -8.54 -17.82 -10.99
C TRP A 100 -8.79 -16.88 -12.18
N GLY A 101 -9.83 -17.13 -12.97
CA GLY A 101 -10.20 -16.26 -14.10
C GLY A 101 -9.20 -16.25 -15.27
N VAL A 102 -8.30 -17.23 -15.35
CA VAL A 102 -7.32 -17.37 -16.43
C VAL A 102 -7.42 -18.75 -17.09
N VAL A 103 -7.18 -18.81 -18.41
CA VAL A 103 -7.23 -20.06 -19.19
C VAL A 103 -6.09 -21.02 -18.82
N LYS A 104 -4.91 -20.46 -18.51
CA LYS A 104 -3.75 -21.20 -18.02
C LYS A 104 -3.23 -20.53 -16.75
N PRO A 105 -2.70 -21.29 -15.79
CA PRO A 105 -2.08 -20.72 -14.61
C PRO A 105 -0.97 -19.74 -14.97
N VAL A 106 -0.92 -18.60 -14.29
CA VAL A 106 0.10 -17.56 -14.50
C VAL A 106 0.90 -17.33 -13.23
N GLU A 107 2.21 -17.19 -13.38
CA GLU A 107 3.10 -16.82 -12.28
C GLU A 107 2.89 -15.35 -11.91
N ARG A 108 2.74 -15.08 -10.62
CA ARG A 108 2.58 -13.73 -10.09
C ARG A 108 3.49 -13.52 -8.90
N PHE A 109 4.12 -12.36 -8.88
CA PHE A 109 4.93 -11.90 -7.77
C PHE A 109 4.07 -11.46 -6.58
N TYR A 110 4.54 -11.82 -5.39
CA TYR A 110 4.04 -11.36 -4.11
C TYR A 110 5.19 -11.11 -3.13
N HIS A 111 5.08 -10.05 -2.34
CA HIS A 111 5.88 -9.83 -1.14
C HIS A 111 5.00 -10.05 0.10
N LEU A 112 5.21 -11.16 0.80
CA LEU A 112 4.45 -11.53 1.99
C LEU A 112 5.02 -10.83 3.23
N TYR A 113 4.20 -9.97 3.83
CA TYR A 113 4.61 -9.10 4.92
C TYR A 113 4.60 -9.80 6.28
N THR A 114 5.55 -9.44 7.14
CA THR A 114 5.36 -9.58 8.59
C THR A 114 4.75 -8.29 9.18
N PRO A 115 4.07 -8.34 10.35
CA PRO A 115 3.56 -7.13 10.99
C PRO A 115 4.66 -6.08 11.25
N ARG A 116 5.83 -6.52 11.71
CA ARG A 116 6.96 -5.63 12.01
C ARG A 116 7.50 -4.93 10.76
N GLU A 117 7.55 -5.64 9.65
CA GLU A 117 8.01 -5.13 8.36
C GLU A 117 7.03 -4.07 7.81
N LEU A 118 5.73 -4.35 7.85
CA LEU A 118 4.71 -3.38 7.45
C LEU A 118 4.77 -2.13 8.33
N GLU A 119 4.84 -2.30 9.65
CA GLU A 119 4.96 -1.18 10.59
C GLU A 119 6.18 -0.29 10.29
N LYS A 120 7.31 -0.91 9.96
CA LYS A 120 8.53 -0.19 9.59
C LYS A 120 8.33 0.64 8.31
N ASP A 121 7.82 0.04 7.25
CA ASP A 121 7.58 0.74 5.97
C ASP A 121 6.59 1.91 6.14
N LEU A 122 5.54 1.72 6.94
CA LEU A 122 4.56 2.77 7.25
C LEU A 122 5.20 3.95 8.00
N LYS A 123 6.02 3.67 9.02
CA LYS A 123 6.72 4.72 9.77
C LYS A 123 7.75 5.46 8.91
N GLU A 124 8.50 4.72 8.09
CA GLU A 124 9.52 5.27 7.18
C GLU A 124 8.91 6.24 6.16
N THR A 125 7.68 5.97 5.72
CA THR A 125 6.93 6.84 4.79
C THR A 125 6.15 7.96 5.47
N GLY A 126 6.27 8.09 6.79
CA GLY A 126 5.76 9.23 7.56
C GLY A 126 4.32 9.08 8.04
N PHE A 127 3.79 7.86 8.11
CA PHE A 127 2.50 7.58 8.75
C PHE A 127 2.62 7.44 10.28
N GLU A 128 1.57 7.86 10.98
CA GLU A 128 1.28 7.44 12.34
C GLU A 128 0.50 6.11 12.28
N VAL A 129 1.02 5.05 12.89
CA VAL A 129 0.32 3.75 12.97
C VAL A 129 -0.62 3.76 14.18
N LEU A 130 -1.92 3.77 13.92
CA LEU A 130 -2.96 3.80 14.95
C LEU A 130 -3.26 2.41 15.51
N ARG A 131 -3.26 1.41 14.62
CA ARG A 131 -3.54 0.01 14.94
C ARG A 131 -2.88 -0.88 13.90
N LEU A 132 -2.42 -2.06 14.34
CA LEU A 132 -1.81 -3.07 13.49
C LEU A 132 -2.18 -4.45 14.03
N GLU A 133 -2.87 -5.25 13.23
CA GLU A 133 -3.41 -6.54 13.64
C GLU A 133 -3.18 -7.59 12.54
N VAL A 134 -3.22 -8.85 12.94
CA VAL A 134 -3.26 -9.98 12.01
C VAL A 134 -4.69 -10.51 12.00
N GLU A 135 -5.34 -10.43 10.85
CA GLU A 135 -6.71 -10.89 10.64
C GLU A 135 -6.74 -11.97 9.56
N GLY A 136 -6.95 -13.22 10.00
CA GLY A 136 -6.94 -14.38 9.12
C GLY A 136 -5.59 -14.54 8.42
N GLU A 137 -5.57 -14.35 7.11
CA GLU A 137 -4.37 -14.48 6.26
C GLU A 137 -3.69 -13.13 5.97
N ASN A 138 -4.09 -12.05 6.65
CA ASN A 138 -3.65 -10.69 6.36
C ASN A 138 -3.05 -9.99 7.57
N VAL A 139 -2.13 -9.06 7.31
CA VAL A 139 -1.77 -7.98 8.24
C VAL A 139 -2.59 -6.76 7.83
N VAL A 140 -3.32 -6.17 8.78
CA VAL A 140 -4.13 -4.98 8.59
C VAL A 140 -3.57 -3.85 9.44
N ALA A 141 -3.34 -2.70 8.82
CA ALA A 141 -2.87 -1.49 9.49
C ALA A 141 -3.85 -0.34 9.27
N TRP A 142 -4.19 0.35 10.36
CA TRP A 142 -4.89 1.63 10.31
C TRP A 142 -3.87 2.72 10.61
N VAL A 143 -3.76 3.68 9.70
CA VAL A 143 -2.74 4.72 9.74
C VAL A 143 -3.34 6.10 9.55
N ARG A 144 -2.63 7.12 10.02
CA ARG A 144 -2.99 8.52 9.85
C ARG A 144 -1.83 9.31 9.25
N LYS A 145 -2.15 10.25 8.35
CA LYS A 145 -1.23 11.32 7.94
C LYS A 145 -1.16 12.36 9.07
N PRO A 146 0.00 12.64 9.67
CA PRO A 146 0.11 13.65 10.72
C PRO A 146 -0.47 15.01 10.29
N THR A 147 -1.18 15.68 11.21
CA THR A 147 -1.84 16.98 10.96
C THR A 147 -0.87 18.15 10.79
N SER A 148 0.38 17.96 11.23
CA SER A 148 1.47 18.92 11.07
C SER A 148 2.66 18.20 10.45
N GLY A 149 3.40 18.90 9.58
CA GLY A 149 4.72 18.43 9.20
C GLY A 149 5.55 18.28 10.48
N GLY A 150 5.95 17.04 10.81
CA GLY A 150 6.96 16.77 11.83
C GLY A 150 8.20 17.64 11.62
N PRO A 151 8.98 17.89 12.68
CA PRO A 151 9.74 19.13 12.86
C PRO A 151 10.57 19.46 11.62
N ARG A 152 10.34 20.66 11.06
CA ARG A 152 11.36 21.27 10.20
C ARG A 152 12.61 21.37 11.06
N SER A 153 13.64 20.57 10.78
CA SER A 153 15.00 20.96 11.13
C SER A 153 15.29 22.22 10.31
N ARG A 154 15.00 23.39 10.88
CA ARG A 154 15.58 24.62 10.36
C ARG A 154 17.08 24.52 10.61
N SER A 155 17.81 24.33 9.52
CA SER A 155 19.21 24.70 9.40
C SER A 155 19.42 26.09 10.02
N GLY A 156 20.20 26.15 11.08
CA GLY A 156 20.80 27.38 11.59
C GLY A 156 22.29 27.34 11.31
N GLY A 157 22.68 27.46 10.04
CA GLY A 157 24.02 27.92 9.69
C GLY A 157 23.96 29.43 9.51
N THR A 158 24.76 30.19 10.25
CA THR A 158 25.80 31.11 9.74
C THR A 158 26.47 31.82 10.90
N SER A 159 27.80 31.82 10.83
CA SER A 159 28.86 32.53 11.55
C SER A 159 28.51 33.76 12.38
N LEU A 160 29.16 33.86 13.55
CA LEU A 160 30.28 34.80 13.80
C LEU A 160 31.36 34.08 14.62
#